data_AF-I5C9V1-F1
#
_entry.id   AF-I5C9V1-F1
#
_cell.length_a   1.000
_cell.length_b   1.000
_cell.length_c   1.000
_cell.angle_alpha   90.00
_cell.angle_beta   90.00
_cell.angle_gamma   90.00
#
_symmetry.space_group_name_H-M   'P 1'
#
loop_
_entity.id
_entity.type
_entity.pdbx_description
1 polymer ?
#
loop_
_entity_poly.entity_id
_entity_poly.type
_entity_poly.pdbx_seq_one_letter_code
_entity_poly.pdbx_strand_id
1 'polypeptide(L)'
;MASGQIYEELFLGLEFGMSRKDFFSTCWELNKHGILINGAHELMVRYQPDLPSGNEANMFFYPRFEGDKIFYMPVEFQYRNWFPTNPATTSEKLVEDVVGLLSSWYGEGFFRVEDKSGAFAMVKIDGNRLIRVYIKSLSAVRVDILDLRVKDITEISS
;
A
#
# COMPACT_ATOMS: atom_id res chain seq x y z
N MET A 1 -5.19 14.57 -16.42
CA MET A 1 -3.96 14.70 -17.23
C MET A 1 -2.80 14.51 -16.29
N ALA A 2 -1.92 13.52 -16.54
CA ALA A 2 -0.72 13.34 -15.75
C ALA A 2 0.14 14.62 -15.89
N SER A 3 0.68 15.13 -14.79
CA SER A 3 1.46 16.38 -14.75
C SER A 3 2.77 16.33 -15.53
N GLY A 4 3.10 15.19 -16.17
CA GLY A 4 4.40 14.91 -16.77
C GLY A 4 5.49 14.61 -15.74
N GLN A 5 5.20 14.71 -14.44
CA GLN A 5 6.11 14.38 -13.36
C GLN A 5 6.24 12.86 -13.23
N ILE A 6 7.45 12.41 -12.92
CA ILE A 6 7.77 11.02 -12.66
C ILE A 6 8.19 10.92 -11.19
N TYR A 7 7.52 10.04 -10.46
CA TYR A 7 7.82 9.65 -9.09
C TYR A 7 8.09 8.14 -9.08
N GLU A 8 9.30 7.77 -8.67
CA GLU A 8 9.71 6.37 -8.60
C GLU A 8 9.66 5.87 -7.16
N GLU A 9 9.81 6.76 -6.19
CA GLU A 9 9.90 6.44 -4.78
C GLU A 9 8.60 5.80 -4.25
N LEU A 10 8.79 4.73 -3.49
CA LEU A 10 7.81 4.09 -2.63
C LEU A 10 8.26 4.23 -1.17
N PHE A 11 7.56 3.58 -0.25
CA PHE A 11 7.94 3.54 1.15
C PHE A 11 9.20 2.71 1.39
N LEU A 12 9.88 2.97 2.51
CA LEU A 12 11.02 2.17 3.01
C LEU A 12 12.20 2.05 2.02
N GLY A 13 12.41 3.08 1.19
CA GLY A 13 13.49 3.10 0.21
C GLY A 13 13.27 2.15 -0.98
N LEU A 14 12.05 1.62 -1.14
CA LEU A 14 11.65 0.91 -2.35
C LEU A 14 11.29 1.90 -3.45
N GLU A 15 11.35 1.47 -4.71
CA GLU A 15 10.99 2.31 -5.84
C GLU A 15 10.42 1.48 -7.01
N PHE A 16 9.61 2.11 -7.85
CA PHE A 16 9.31 1.58 -9.18
C PHE A 16 10.60 1.47 -10.00
N GLY A 17 10.68 0.45 -10.84
CA GLY A 17 11.90 0.19 -11.61
C GLY A 17 12.97 -0.62 -10.87
N MET A 18 12.88 -0.73 -9.54
CA MET A 18 13.81 -1.51 -8.71
C MET A 18 13.84 -2.97 -9.17
N SER A 19 15.05 -3.56 -9.25
CA SER A 19 15.19 -4.97 -9.61
C SER A 19 14.71 -5.89 -8.49
N ARG A 20 14.34 -7.13 -8.83
CA ARG A 20 14.00 -8.13 -7.81
C ARG A 20 15.15 -8.38 -6.82
N LYS A 21 16.38 -8.37 -7.30
CA LYS A 21 17.58 -8.53 -6.45
C LYS A 21 17.71 -7.38 -5.45
N ASP A 22 17.50 -6.15 -5.91
CA ASP A 22 17.64 -4.96 -5.06
C ASP A 22 16.48 -4.88 -4.05
N PHE A 23 15.27 -5.29 -4.44
CA PHE A 23 14.14 -5.46 -3.52
C PHE A 23 14.49 -6.39 -2.37
N PHE A 24 14.99 -7.60 -2.66
CA PHE A 24 15.35 -8.56 -1.62
C PHE A 24 16.51 -8.08 -0.76
N SER A 25 17.51 -7.44 -1.36
CA SER A 25 18.65 -6.88 -0.64
C SER A 25 18.20 -5.79 0.34
N THR A 26 17.33 -4.89 -0.11
CA THR A 26 16.75 -3.81 0.71
C THR A 26 15.94 -4.37 1.87
N CYS A 27 15.05 -5.34 1.61
CA CYS A 27 14.24 -5.98 2.66
C CYS A 27 15.10 -6.77 3.65
N TRP A 28 16.19 -7.38 3.20
CA TRP A 28 17.12 -8.10 4.07
C TRP A 28 17.88 -7.17 5.01
N GLU A 29 18.39 -6.03 4.52
CA GLU A 29 19.05 -5.04 5.37
C GLU A 29 18.08 -4.45 6.41
N LEU A 30 16.88 -4.05 5.99
CA LEU A 30 15.85 -3.55 6.92
C LEU A 30 15.43 -4.61 7.95
N ASN A 31 15.40 -5.89 7.57
CA ASN A 31 15.11 -6.98 8.49
C ASN A 31 16.21 -7.18 9.55
N LYS A 32 17.49 -7.07 9.19
CA LYS A 32 18.58 -7.09 10.19
C LYS A 32 18.46 -5.98 11.22
N HIS A 33 17.96 -4.82 10.81
CA HIS A 33 17.69 -3.69 11.70
C HIS A 33 16.39 -3.83 12.50
N GLY A 34 15.64 -4.92 12.33
CA GLY A 34 14.37 -5.16 13.03
C GLY A 34 13.22 -4.28 12.53
N ILE A 35 13.39 -3.55 11.42
CA ILE A 35 12.37 -2.69 10.82
C ILE A 35 11.32 -3.54 10.10
N LEU A 36 11.79 -4.59 9.40
CA LEU A 36 10.94 -5.50 8.64
C LEU A 36 11.02 -6.92 9.18
N ILE A 37 9.99 -7.72 8.92
CA ILE A 37 9.97 -9.16 9.16
C ILE A 37 9.69 -9.87 7.84
N ASN A 38 10.67 -10.63 7.37
CA ASN A 38 10.61 -11.36 6.10
C ASN A 38 9.93 -12.72 6.28
N GLY A 39 9.19 -13.17 5.27
CA GLY A 39 8.58 -14.50 5.28
C GLY A 39 7.48 -14.65 6.34
N ALA A 40 6.71 -13.58 6.57
CA ALA A 40 5.51 -13.65 7.40
C ALA A 40 4.40 -14.43 6.67
N HIS A 41 3.12 -14.18 6.98
CA HIS A 41 1.99 -14.80 6.29
C HIS A 41 2.18 -14.77 4.76
N GLU A 42 2.09 -15.94 4.11
CA GLU A 42 2.12 -16.08 2.65
C GLU A 42 3.36 -15.51 1.92
N LEU A 43 4.56 -15.59 2.52
CA LEU A 43 5.83 -15.08 1.95
C LEU A 43 5.90 -13.55 1.80
N MET A 44 4.95 -12.82 2.38
CA MET A 44 4.95 -11.37 2.37
C MET A 44 5.98 -10.79 3.35
N VAL A 45 6.45 -9.59 3.05
CA VAL A 45 7.22 -8.76 3.96
C VAL A 45 6.25 -8.04 4.88
N ARG A 46 6.53 -8.03 6.19
CA ARG A 46 5.72 -7.35 7.20
C ARG A 46 6.44 -6.14 7.78
N TYR A 47 5.75 -5.01 7.81
CA TYR A 47 6.13 -3.76 8.47
C TYR A 47 5.07 -3.38 9.52
N GLN A 48 5.46 -2.60 10.52
CA GLN A 48 4.55 -2.02 11.52
C GLN A 48 4.71 -0.49 11.48
N PRO A 49 3.90 0.21 10.68
CA PRO A 49 3.95 1.68 10.62
C PRO A 49 3.25 2.31 11.83
N ASP A 50 3.66 3.53 12.16
CA ASP A 50 2.91 4.40 13.05
C ASP A 50 1.70 4.98 12.31
N LEU A 51 0.49 4.62 12.74
CA LEU A 51 -0.74 5.16 12.17
C LEU A 51 -1.12 6.49 12.84
N PRO A 52 -1.79 7.41 12.12
CA PRO A 52 -2.24 8.69 12.69
C PRO A 52 -3.10 8.57 13.95
N SER A 53 -3.95 7.54 14.05
CA SER A 53 -4.75 7.28 15.24
C SER A 53 -3.97 6.79 16.46
N GLY A 54 -2.70 6.40 16.28
CA GLY A 54 -1.90 5.70 17.30
C GLY A 54 -2.23 4.22 17.45
N ASN A 55 -3.18 3.68 16.68
CA ASN A 55 -3.45 2.24 16.67
C ASN A 55 -2.30 1.47 16.01
N GLU A 56 -1.99 0.29 16.56
CA GLU A 56 -1.01 -0.59 15.94
C GLU A 56 -1.61 -1.36 14.77
N ALA A 57 -0.90 -1.39 13.64
CA ALA A 57 -1.26 -2.19 12.48
C ALA A 57 -0.08 -2.98 11.91
N ASN A 58 -0.40 -4.07 11.24
CA ASN A 58 0.53 -4.74 10.35
C ASN A 58 0.28 -4.27 8.91
N MET A 59 1.37 -4.01 8.20
CA MET A 59 1.41 -3.71 6.78
C MET A 59 2.16 -4.85 6.08
N PHE A 60 1.50 -5.51 5.14
CA PHE A 60 2.05 -6.64 4.38
C PHE A 60 2.21 -6.27 2.92
N PHE A 61 3.36 -6.52 2.31
CA PHE A 61 3.57 -6.23 0.90
C PHE A 61 4.49 -7.24 0.21
N TYR A 62 4.28 -7.39 -1.10
CA TYR A 62 5.18 -8.11 -1.99
C TYR A 62 4.95 -7.62 -3.43
N PRO A 63 5.94 -6.98 -4.09
CA PRO A 63 5.74 -6.37 -5.40
C PRO A 63 5.50 -7.39 -6.52
N ARG A 64 4.82 -6.95 -7.58
CA ARG A 64 4.85 -7.60 -8.88
C ARG A 64 5.92 -6.95 -9.76
N PHE A 65 6.52 -7.78 -10.60
CA PHE A 65 7.63 -7.41 -11.47
C PHE A 65 7.24 -7.59 -12.94
N GLU A 66 7.63 -6.63 -13.78
CA GLU A 66 7.55 -6.70 -15.24
C GLU A 66 8.97 -6.50 -15.77
N GLY A 67 9.49 -7.45 -16.54
CA GLY A 67 10.90 -7.40 -16.99
C GLY A 67 11.92 -7.24 -15.86
N ASP A 68 11.70 -7.96 -14.74
CA ASP A 68 12.50 -7.90 -13.50
C ASP A 68 12.40 -6.59 -12.69
N LYS A 69 11.52 -5.66 -13.07
CA LYS A 69 11.37 -4.37 -12.41
C LYS A 69 10.04 -4.23 -11.70
N ILE A 70 10.04 -3.66 -10.50
CA ILE A 70 8.80 -3.35 -9.77
C ILE A 70 7.97 -2.37 -10.60
N PHE A 71 6.70 -2.72 -10.83
CA PHE A 71 5.72 -1.80 -11.44
C PHE A 71 4.43 -1.70 -10.62
N TYR A 72 4.20 -2.65 -9.71
CA TYR A 72 3.00 -2.70 -8.89
C TYR A 72 3.32 -3.22 -7.50
N MET A 73 2.90 -2.47 -6.48
CA MET A 73 3.12 -2.76 -5.07
C MET A 73 1.76 -2.96 -4.38
N PRO A 74 1.25 -4.20 -4.31
CA PRO A 74 0.10 -4.52 -3.51
C PRO A 74 0.46 -4.53 -2.02
N VAL A 75 -0.36 -3.85 -1.21
CA VAL A 75 -0.18 -3.78 0.23
C VAL A 75 -1.49 -4.12 0.94
N GLU A 76 -1.42 -4.85 2.05
CA GLU A 76 -2.55 -5.10 2.93
C GLU A 76 -2.26 -4.58 4.33
N PHE A 77 -3.22 -3.84 4.88
CA PHE A 77 -3.20 -3.35 6.25
C PHE A 77 -4.23 -4.08 7.09
N GLN A 78 -3.88 -4.38 8.34
CA GLN A 78 -4.78 -4.92 9.35
C GLN A 78 -4.40 -4.37 10.73
N TYR A 79 -5.38 -3.89 11.52
CA TYR A 79 -5.13 -3.56 12.91
C TYR A 79 -4.70 -4.81 13.69
N ARG A 80 -3.70 -4.69 14.56
CA ARG A 80 -3.21 -5.82 15.38
C ARG A 80 -4.23 -6.31 16.40
N ASN A 81 -4.99 -5.37 16.96
CA ASN A 81 -6.00 -5.64 18.00
C ASN A 81 -7.41 -5.72 17.42
N TRP A 82 -7.53 -6.10 16.14
CA TRP A 82 -8.83 -6.23 15.49
C TRP A 82 -9.65 -7.36 16.11
N PHE A 83 -10.92 -7.08 16.40
CA PHE A 83 -11.95 -8.07 16.72
C PHE A 83 -13.29 -7.61 16.11
N PRO A 84 -14.20 -8.52 15.70
CA PRO A 84 -15.39 -8.19 14.92
C PRO A 84 -16.32 -7.13 15.54
N THR A 85 -16.34 -7.02 16.86
CA THR A 85 -17.25 -6.14 17.60
C THR A 85 -16.57 -4.88 18.15
N ASN A 86 -15.29 -4.65 17.87
CA ASN A 86 -14.56 -3.50 18.38
C ASN A 86 -14.79 -2.27 17.48
N PRO A 87 -15.56 -1.26 17.91
CA PRO A 87 -15.85 -0.08 17.10
C PRO A 87 -14.61 0.80 16.89
N ALA A 88 -13.52 0.60 17.65
CA ALA A 88 -12.28 1.35 17.49
C ALA A 88 -11.43 0.85 16.31
N THR A 89 -11.67 -0.36 15.81
CA THR A 89 -10.81 -1.03 14.81
C THR A 89 -11.60 -1.48 13.58
N THR A 90 -12.55 -0.68 13.10
CA THR A 90 -13.31 -1.03 11.87
C THR A 90 -12.45 -0.80 10.62
N SER A 91 -12.79 -1.46 9.52
CA SER A 91 -12.08 -1.27 8.24
C SER A 91 -12.21 0.16 7.71
N GLU A 92 -13.32 0.85 7.97
CA GLU A 92 -13.50 2.27 7.59
C GLU A 92 -12.49 3.17 8.31
N LYS A 93 -12.31 2.98 9.62
CA LYS A 93 -11.27 3.69 10.38
C LYS A 93 -9.86 3.35 9.91
N LEU A 94 -9.65 2.08 9.54
CA LEU A 94 -8.38 1.67 8.96
C LEU A 94 -8.12 2.35 7.61
N VAL A 95 -9.16 2.59 6.79
CA VAL A 95 -9.00 3.38 5.55
C VAL A 95 -8.56 4.81 5.88
N GLU A 96 -9.17 5.46 6.87
CA GLU A 96 -8.78 6.82 7.29
C GLU A 96 -7.32 6.88 7.75
N ASP A 97 -6.89 5.93 8.60
CA ASP A 97 -5.51 5.83 9.06
C ASP A 97 -4.52 5.58 7.91
N VAL A 98 -4.86 4.65 7.01
CA VAL A 98 -4.03 4.31 5.87
C VAL A 98 -3.92 5.49 4.90
N VAL A 99 -5.00 6.21 4.64
CA VAL A 99 -4.96 7.44 3.83
C VAL A 99 -4.09 8.50 4.50
N GLY A 100 -4.22 8.71 5.81
CA GLY A 100 -3.37 9.66 6.53
C GLY A 100 -1.88 9.28 6.51
N LEU A 101 -1.56 8.00 6.68
CA LEU A 101 -0.19 7.49 6.53
C LEU A 101 0.35 7.73 5.12
N LEU A 102 -0.42 7.38 4.08
CA LEU A 102 -0.02 7.54 2.69
C LEU A 102 0.09 9.02 2.29
N SER A 103 -0.77 9.90 2.82
CA SER A 103 -0.64 11.35 2.67
C SER A 103 0.68 11.86 3.26
N SER A 104 1.14 11.29 4.39
CA SER A 104 2.44 11.67 4.97
C SER A 104 3.63 11.24 4.11
N TRP A 105 3.51 10.12 3.38
CA TRP A 105 4.57 9.61 2.50
C TRP A 105 4.56 10.24 1.11
N TYR A 106 3.39 10.53 0.57
CA TYR A 106 3.18 10.83 -0.85
C TYR A 106 2.48 12.18 -1.08
N GLY A 107 2.22 12.93 -0.02
CA GLY A 107 1.50 14.19 -0.04
C GLY A 107 -0.02 14.02 -0.15
N GLU A 108 -0.72 15.10 0.18
CA GLU A 108 -2.18 15.17 0.17
C GLU A 108 -2.80 14.97 -1.23
N GLY A 109 -4.13 14.84 -1.27
CA GLY A 109 -4.90 14.85 -2.52
C GLY A 109 -5.63 13.55 -2.85
N PHE A 110 -5.88 12.68 -1.86
CA PHE A 110 -6.81 11.56 -2.04
C PHE A 110 -8.24 12.07 -2.23
N PHE A 111 -8.97 11.47 -3.17
CA PHE A 111 -10.39 11.72 -3.41
C PHE A 111 -11.19 10.41 -3.39
N ARG A 112 -12.45 10.49 -2.99
CA ARG A 112 -13.34 9.33 -2.88
C ARG A 112 -13.97 9.01 -4.24
N VAL A 113 -13.92 7.75 -4.63
CA VAL A 113 -14.69 7.18 -5.75
C VAL A 113 -15.60 6.11 -5.17
N GLU A 114 -16.88 6.16 -5.47
CA GLU A 114 -17.91 5.27 -4.94
C GLU A 114 -18.76 4.72 -6.07
N ASP A 115 -19.12 3.43 -5.97
CA ASP A 115 -20.03 2.80 -6.91
C ASP A 115 -21.49 2.86 -6.43
N LYS A 116 -22.42 2.33 -7.23
CA LYS A 116 -23.85 2.35 -6.91
C LYS A 116 -24.23 1.48 -5.69
N SER A 117 -23.35 0.57 -5.27
CA SER A 117 -23.57 -0.30 -4.10
C SER A 117 -23.12 0.35 -2.78
N GLY A 118 -22.43 1.50 -2.85
CA GLY A 118 -21.82 2.17 -1.71
C GLY A 118 -20.39 1.69 -1.40
N ALA A 119 -19.88 0.72 -2.17
CA ALA A 119 -18.48 0.35 -2.11
C ALA A 119 -17.63 1.50 -2.65
N PHE A 120 -16.54 1.82 -1.96
CA PHE A 120 -15.72 2.97 -2.29
C PHE A 120 -14.23 2.66 -2.25
N ALA A 121 -13.46 3.52 -2.93
CA ALA A 121 -12.02 3.60 -2.82
C ALA A 121 -11.59 5.06 -2.64
N MET A 122 -10.54 5.26 -1.86
CA MET A 122 -9.80 6.52 -1.82
C MET A 122 -8.68 6.43 -2.86
N VAL A 123 -8.66 7.39 -3.78
CA VAL A 123 -7.78 7.37 -4.96
C VAL A 123 -6.91 8.61 -4.96
N LYS A 124 -5.62 8.44 -5.24
CA LYS A 124 -4.68 9.52 -5.54
C LYS A 124 -3.94 9.16 -6.82
N ILE A 125 -3.79 10.15 -7.71
CA ILE A 125 -2.95 10.04 -8.90
C ILE A 125 -1.95 11.19 -8.84
N ASP A 126 -0.67 10.86 -8.76
CA ASP A 126 0.43 11.82 -8.72
C ASP A 126 1.53 11.43 -9.71
N GLY A 127 1.67 12.23 -10.78
CA GLY A 127 2.57 11.90 -11.88
C GLY A 127 2.18 10.58 -12.55
N ASN A 128 3.10 9.63 -12.57
CA ASN A 128 2.91 8.26 -13.06
C ASN A 128 2.34 7.29 -12.01
N ARG A 129 2.19 7.70 -10.74
CA ARG A 129 1.77 6.80 -9.67
C ARG A 129 0.27 6.90 -9.43
N LEU A 130 -0.40 5.74 -9.46
CA LEU A 130 -1.78 5.57 -8.99
C LEU A 130 -1.74 4.88 -7.63
N ILE A 131 -2.42 5.45 -6.63
CA ILE A 131 -2.65 4.84 -5.33
C ILE A 131 -4.15 4.68 -5.11
N ARG A 132 -4.60 3.45 -4.84
CA ARG A 132 -6.00 3.12 -4.55
C ARG A 132 -6.10 2.39 -3.23
N VAL A 133 -6.87 2.94 -2.28
CA VAL A 133 -7.12 2.37 -0.94
C VAL A 133 -8.58 1.94 -0.86
N TYR A 134 -8.87 0.70 -0.49
CA TYR A 134 -10.23 0.20 -0.39
C TYR A 134 -10.36 -0.93 0.63
N ILE A 135 -11.58 -1.14 1.12
CA ILE A 135 -11.88 -2.23 2.05
C ILE A 135 -11.84 -3.55 1.29
N LYS A 136 -10.95 -4.46 1.71
CA LYS A 136 -10.83 -5.82 1.16
C LYS A 136 -11.73 -6.81 1.90
N SER A 137 -11.83 -6.66 3.22
CA SER A 137 -12.62 -7.51 4.10
C SER A 137 -12.99 -6.77 5.39
N LEU A 138 -13.67 -7.46 6.30
CA LEU A 138 -14.05 -6.93 7.62
C LEU A 138 -12.85 -6.51 8.49
N SER A 139 -11.66 -7.05 8.22
CA SER A 139 -10.44 -6.80 9.01
C SER A 139 -9.30 -6.18 8.20
N ALA A 140 -9.43 -6.08 6.87
CA ALA A 140 -8.34 -5.74 5.99
C ALA A 140 -8.68 -4.60 5.01
N VAL A 141 -7.71 -3.70 4.86
CA VAL A 141 -7.69 -2.65 3.84
C VAL A 141 -6.59 -2.95 2.84
N ARG A 142 -6.93 -2.87 1.55
CA ARG A 142 -5.99 -3.05 0.44
C ARG A 142 -5.54 -1.70 -0.08
N VAL A 143 -4.25 -1.58 -0.35
CA VAL A 143 -3.64 -0.49 -1.10
C VAL A 143 -3.00 -1.07 -2.35
N ASP A 144 -3.36 -0.50 -3.49
CA ASP A 144 -2.73 -0.76 -4.78
C ASP A 144 -1.91 0.46 -5.16
N ILE A 145 -0.59 0.31 -5.31
CA ILE A 145 0.29 1.35 -5.84
C ILE A 145 0.83 0.89 -7.20
N LEU A 146 0.51 1.61 -8.28
CA LEU A 146 0.76 1.21 -9.65
C LEU A 146 1.53 2.28 -10.43
N ASP A 147 2.53 1.86 -11.21
CA ASP A 147 3.18 2.70 -12.21
C ASP A 147 2.39 2.69 -13.53
N LEU A 148 1.69 3.78 -13.80
CA LEU A 148 0.84 3.98 -14.97
C LEU A 148 1.62 4.03 -16.30
N ARG A 149 2.95 4.09 -16.27
CA ARG A 149 3.78 3.97 -17.48
C ARG A 149 3.84 2.54 -18.01
N VAL A 150 3.59 1.55 -17.14
CA VAL A 150 3.79 0.13 -17.45
C VAL A 150 2.46 -0.59 -17.68
N LYS A 151 1.47 -0.37 -16.81
CA LYS A 151 0.17 -1.06 -16.84
C LYS A 151 -0.97 -0.15 -16.40
N ASP A 152 -2.17 -0.44 -16.88
CA ASP A 152 -3.41 0.19 -16.43
C ASP A 152 -4.06 -0.58 -15.27
N ILE A 153 -4.90 0.10 -14.47
CA ILE A 153 -5.62 -0.49 -13.33
C ILE A 153 -6.52 -1.67 -13.73
N THR A 154 -7.02 -1.66 -14.96
CA THR A 154 -7.85 -2.75 -15.53
C THR A 154 -7.07 -4.03 -15.74
N GLU A 155 -5.74 -3.96 -15.89
CA GLU A 155 -4.87 -5.12 -16.12
C GLU A 155 -4.44 -5.82 -14.82
N ILE A 156 -4.60 -5.16 -13.67
CA ILE A 156 -4.21 -5.71 -12.35
C ILE A 156 -5.40 -6.15 -11.49
N SER A 157 -6.62 -5.81 -11.88
CA SER A 157 -7.85 -6.11 -11.12
C SER A 157 -8.50 -7.46 -11.49
N SER A 158 -7.74 -8.37 -12.11
CA SER A 158 -8.16 -9.71 -12.54
C SER A 158 -7.73 -10.84 -11.59
#